data_AF-A0A0R3LNZ8-F1
#
_entry.id   AF-A0A0R3LNZ8-F1
#
_cell.length_a   1.000
_cell.length_b   1.000
_cell.length_c   1.000
_cell.angle_alpha   90.00
_cell.angle_beta   90.00
_cell.angle_gamma   90.00
#
_symmetry.space_group_name_H-M   'P 1'
#
loop_
_entity.id
_entity.type
_entity.pdbx_description
1 polymer ?
#
loop_
_entity_poly.entity_id
_entity_poly.type
_entity_poly.pdbx_seq_one_letter_code
_entity_poly.pdbx_strand_id
1 'polypeptide(L)'
;MQSQEEIREFSRSRKIQKDTLHPRIADTVWSAFMRGEYDVAVFQAMKAVEVSVRQAGNFGAGDLGVDLMRKAFHEDNGPLTDKETEKSERQARSALFAGAIGSYKNPHSHREVDLRIPEEAMEIVMLANHLLRIVDARKPK
;
A
#
# COMPACT_ATOMS: atom_id res chain seq x y z
N MET A 1 29.39 -19.79 -17.38
CA MET A 1 28.83 -18.73 -18.25
C MET A 1 27.39 -18.56 -17.80
N GLN A 2 27.09 -17.56 -16.97
CA GLN A 2 25.73 -17.36 -16.45
C GLN A 2 24.78 -17.03 -17.61
N SER A 3 23.58 -17.59 -17.59
CA SER A 3 22.65 -17.43 -18.70
C SER A 3 22.15 -15.97 -18.78
N GLN A 4 21.83 -15.48 -19.97
CA GLN A 4 21.21 -14.16 -20.16
C GLN A 4 19.89 -14.01 -19.37
N GLU A 5 19.25 -15.14 -19.09
CA GLU A 5 18.01 -15.25 -18.32
C GLU A 5 18.27 -15.09 -16.82
N GLU A 6 19.29 -15.76 -16.28
CA GLU A 6 19.78 -15.58 -14.90
C GLU A 6 20.25 -14.14 -14.66
N ILE A 7 20.92 -13.52 -15.64
CA ILE A 7 21.35 -12.12 -15.55
C ILE A 7 20.14 -11.17 -15.57
N ARG A 8 19.10 -11.46 -16.35
CA ARG A 8 17.84 -10.68 -16.35
C ARG A 8 17.06 -10.84 -15.05
N GLU A 9 16.96 -12.05 -14.52
CA GLU A 9 16.34 -12.30 -13.22
C GLU A 9 17.13 -11.62 -12.08
N PHE A 10 18.46 -11.70 -12.13
CA PHE A 10 19.35 -11.04 -11.15
C PHE A 10 19.34 -9.51 -11.25
N SER A 11 19.08 -8.95 -12.44
CA SER A 11 18.90 -7.50 -12.62
C SER A 11 17.47 -7.06 -12.24
N ARG A 12 16.47 -7.96 -12.32
CA ARG A 12 15.09 -7.72 -11.85
C ARG A 12 14.97 -7.74 -10.32
N SER A 13 15.75 -8.55 -9.62
CA SER A 13 15.79 -8.58 -8.14
C SER A 13 16.37 -7.29 -7.52
N ARG A 14 17.05 -6.44 -8.29
CA ARG A 14 17.53 -5.11 -7.85
C ARG A 14 16.47 -4.00 -7.89
N LYS A 15 15.24 -4.28 -8.31
CA LYS A 15 14.22 -3.23 -8.52
C LYS A 15 13.65 -2.64 -7.22
N ILE A 16 13.51 -3.44 -6.16
CA ILE A 16 13.06 -2.96 -4.85
C ILE A 16 14.24 -2.97 -3.86
N GLN A 17 14.72 -1.79 -3.50
CA GLN A 17 15.72 -1.64 -2.44
C GLN A 17 15.00 -1.67 -1.09
N LYS A 18 15.32 -2.66 -0.27
CA LYS A 18 14.69 -2.88 1.05
C LYS A 18 14.64 -1.61 1.89
N ASP A 19 15.73 -0.85 1.92
CA ASP A 19 15.87 0.35 2.75
C ASP A 19 15.02 1.53 2.27
N THR A 20 14.49 1.48 1.05
CA THR A 20 13.57 2.49 0.52
C THR A 20 12.10 2.21 0.88
N LEU A 21 11.81 1.00 1.37
CA LEU A 21 10.49 0.60 1.83
C LEU A 21 10.22 1.10 3.25
N HIS A 22 8.96 1.36 3.52
CA HIS A 22 8.47 1.77 4.82
C HIS A 22 8.76 0.64 5.84
N PRO A 23 9.27 0.96 7.05
CA PRO A 23 9.71 -0.05 8.01
C PRO A 23 8.66 -1.15 8.29
N ARG A 24 7.39 -0.76 8.32
CA ARG A 24 6.24 -1.67 8.52
C ARG A 24 6.10 -2.79 7.49
N ILE A 25 6.59 -2.58 6.26
CA ILE A 25 6.45 -3.54 5.16
C ILE A 25 7.80 -4.08 4.66
N ALA A 26 8.90 -3.41 5.00
CA ALA A 26 10.21 -3.64 4.39
C ALA A 26 10.63 -5.12 4.41
N ASP A 27 10.60 -5.78 5.56
CA ASP A 27 11.03 -7.18 5.67
C ASP A 27 10.11 -8.13 4.90
N THR A 28 8.80 -8.06 5.17
CA THR A 28 7.81 -9.01 4.62
C THR A 28 7.69 -8.87 3.11
N VAL A 29 7.58 -7.64 2.61
CA VAL A 29 7.39 -7.36 1.18
C VAL A 29 8.66 -7.65 0.41
N TRP A 30 9.82 -7.22 0.90
CA TRP A 30 11.09 -7.52 0.24
C TRP A 30 11.32 -9.04 0.14
N SER A 31 11.06 -9.78 1.22
CA SER A 31 11.23 -11.24 1.22
C SER A 31 10.30 -11.95 0.24
N ALA A 32 9.03 -11.56 0.16
CA ALA A 32 8.09 -12.10 -0.82
C ALA A 32 8.53 -11.77 -2.26
N PHE A 33 8.96 -10.53 -2.49
CA PHE A 33 9.44 -10.08 -3.79
C PHE A 33 10.68 -10.85 -4.26
N MET A 34 11.63 -11.14 -3.36
CA MET A 34 12.82 -11.95 -3.67
C MET A 34 12.48 -13.41 -4.00
N ARG A 35 11.33 -13.92 -3.55
CA ARG A 35 10.84 -15.27 -3.89
C ARG A 35 9.95 -15.30 -5.15
N GLY A 36 9.72 -14.16 -5.79
CA GLY A 36 8.79 -14.06 -6.92
C GLY A 36 7.31 -14.13 -6.52
N GLU A 37 7.00 -14.02 -5.21
CA GLU A 37 5.63 -14.03 -4.67
C GLU A 37 5.03 -12.61 -4.73
N TYR A 38 4.83 -12.11 -5.95
CA TYR A 38 4.48 -10.71 -6.20
C TYR A 38 3.08 -10.34 -5.71
N ASP A 39 2.11 -11.24 -5.88
CA ASP A 39 0.75 -11.12 -5.37
C ASP A 39 0.74 -11.02 -3.84
N VAL A 40 1.55 -11.85 -3.16
CA VAL A 40 1.74 -11.82 -1.71
C VAL A 40 2.37 -10.50 -1.29
N ALA A 41 3.40 -10.04 -2.00
CA ALA A 41 4.06 -8.76 -1.73
C ALA A 41 3.06 -7.59 -1.79
N VAL A 42 2.24 -7.52 -2.85
CA VAL A 42 1.21 -6.50 -3.03
C VAL A 42 0.13 -6.59 -1.95
N PHE A 43 -0.38 -7.79 -1.68
CA PHE A 43 -1.40 -7.99 -0.66
C PHE A 43 -0.92 -7.55 0.72
N GLN A 44 0.29 -7.94 1.13
CA GLN A 44 0.85 -7.56 2.42
C GLN A 44 1.09 -6.04 2.51
N ALA A 45 1.58 -5.42 1.43
CA ALA A 45 1.79 -3.97 1.39
C ALA A 45 0.47 -3.21 1.57
N MET A 46 -0.57 -3.56 0.80
CA MET A 46 -1.86 -2.88 0.86
C MET A 46 -2.65 -3.18 2.14
N LYS A 47 -2.53 -4.41 2.67
CA LYS A 47 -3.05 -4.75 4.01
C LYS A 47 -2.40 -3.88 5.08
N ALA A 48 -1.10 -3.62 5.00
CA ALA A 48 -0.43 -2.75 5.96
C ALA A 48 -0.97 -1.31 5.90
N VAL A 49 -1.34 -0.79 4.72
CA VAL A 49 -2.02 0.51 4.59
C VAL A 49 -3.35 0.49 5.34
N GLU A 50 -4.21 -0.49 5.08
CA GLU A 50 -5.52 -0.62 5.74
C GLU A 50 -5.39 -0.67 7.27
N VAL A 51 -4.48 -1.51 7.78
CA VAL A 51 -4.24 -1.64 9.22
C VAL A 51 -3.69 -0.34 9.81
N SER A 52 -2.79 0.36 9.10
CA SER A 52 -2.20 1.61 9.60
C SER A 52 -3.23 2.74 9.66
N VAL A 53 -4.08 2.86 8.64
CA VAL A 53 -5.20 3.82 8.62
C VAL A 53 -6.16 3.53 9.78
N ARG A 54 -6.55 2.27 9.96
CA ARG A 54 -7.44 1.86 11.06
C ARG A 54 -6.88 2.24 12.43
N GLN A 55 -5.60 1.92 12.66
CA GLN A 55 -4.91 2.23 13.92
C GLN A 55 -4.75 3.73 14.13
N ALA A 56 -4.33 4.48 13.11
CA ALA A 56 -4.11 5.92 13.22
C ALA A 56 -5.41 6.70 13.43
N GLY A 57 -6.53 6.24 12.86
CA GLY A 57 -7.86 6.83 13.05
C GLY A 57 -8.65 6.30 14.24
N ASN A 58 -8.07 5.42 15.07
CA ASN A 58 -8.73 4.78 16.22
C ASN A 58 -10.06 4.09 15.88
N PHE A 59 -10.11 3.39 14.75
CA PHE A 59 -11.29 2.69 14.25
C PHE A 59 -11.38 1.25 14.78
N GLY A 60 -12.60 0.68 14.76
CA GLY A 60 -12.87 -0.67 15.25
C GLY A 60 -12.42 -1.76 14.27
N ALA A 61 -12.37 -3.01 14.75
CA ALA A 61 -11.92 -4.14 13.92
C ALA A 61 -12.77 -4.39 12.66
N GLY A 62 -14.06 -4.00 12.70
CA GLY A 62 -14.99 -4.11 11.58
C GLY A 62 -14.90 -2.99 10.55
N ASP A 63 -14.18 -1.89 10.83
CA ASP A 63 -13.94 -0.84 9.85
C ASP A 63 -12.85 -1.31 8.88
N LEU A 64 -13.23 -1.58 7.63
CA LEU A 64 -12.38 -2.18 6.61
C LEU A 64 -12.63 -1.55 5.23
N GLY A 65 -11.68 -1.78 4.32
CA GLY A 65 -11.84 -1.52 2.90
C GLY A 65 -12.05 -0.04 2.57
N VAL A 66 -12.84 0.19 1.53
CA VAL A 66 -13.14 1.52 1.00
C VAL A 66 -13.83 2.40 2.04
N ASP A 67 -14.75 1.84 2.82
CA ASP A 67 -15.51 2.58 3.82
C ASP A 67 -14.61 3.10 4.94
N LEU A 68 -13.64 2.30 5.41
CA LEU A 68 -12.62 2.76 6.34
C LEU A 68 -11.83 3.95 5.77
N MET A 69 -11.38 3.86 4.52
CA MET A 69 -10.60 4.96 3.91
C MET A 69 -11.42 6.26 3.84
N ARG A 70 -12.69 6.15 3.42
CA ARG A 70 -13.59 7.31 3.33
C ARG A 70 -13.89 7.93 4.68
N LYS A 71 -14.06 7.12 5.74
CA LYS A 71 -14.24 7.61 7.12
C LYS A 71 -12.97 8.27 7.63
N ALA A 72 -11.81 7.63 7.46
CA ALA A 72 -10.53 8.11 7.97
C ALA A 72 -10.11 9.45 7.36
N PHE A 73 -10.36 9.63 6.06
CA PHE A 73 -10.01 10.82 5.30
C PHE A 73 -11.24 11.64 4.89
N HIS A 74 -12.34 11.57 5.64
CA HIS A 74 -13.51 12.38 5.34
C HIS A 74 -13.16 13.88 5.34
N GLU A 75 -13.61 14.61 4.33
CA GLU A 75 -13.17 15.97 4.02
C GLU A 75 -13.42 17.00 5.14
N ASP A 76 -14.42 16.77 5.98
CA ASP A 76 -14.80 17.71 7.04
C ASP A 76 -14.39 17.23 8.45
N ASN A 77 -14.40 15.91 8.69
CA ASN A 77 -14.27 15.34 10.04
C ASN A 77 -13.41 14.08 10.12
N GLY A 78 -12.73 13.69 9.03
CA GLY A 78 -11.85 12.52 9.04
C GLY A 78 -10.67 12.72 10.00
N PRO A 79 -10.36 11.74 10.87
CA PRO A 79 -9.29 11.87 11.86
C PRO A 79 -7.90 11.97 11.24
N LEU A 80 -7.71 11.53 9.98
CA LEU A 80 -6.45 11.61 9.26
C LEU A 80 -6.44 12.71 8.18
N THR A 81 -7.49 13.52 8.12
CA THR A 81 -7.64 14.58 7.12
C THR A 81 -6.75 15.77 7.45
N ASP A 82 -6.06 16.30 6.44
CA ASP A 82 -5.35 17.57 6.53
C ASP A 82 -6.32 18.75 6.43
N LYS A 83 -6.67 19.36 7.56
CA LYS A 83 -7.62 20.47 7.58
C LYS A 83 -7.04 21.79 7.08
N GLU A 84 -5.73 21.88 6.88
CA GLU A 84 -5.06 23.08 6.35
C GLU A 84 -5.11 23.15 4.82
N THR A 85 -5.45 22.05 4.14
CA THR A 85 -5.57 22.01 2.67
C THR A 85 -6.97 22.35 2.18
N GLU A 86 -7.06 22.76 0.91
CA GLU A 86 -8.32 23.04 0.23
C GLU A 86 -9.28 21.84 0.26
N LYS A 87 -10.59 22.10 0.34
CA LYS A 87 -11.59 21.03 0.48
C LYS A 87 -11.52 20.01 -0.67
N SER A 88 -11.22 20.45 -1.89
CA SER A 88 -11.01 19.59 -3.05
C SER A 88 -9.80 18.67 -2.91
N GLU A 89 -8.71 19.14 -2.29
CA GLU A 89 -7.53 18.33 -2.02
C GLU A 89 -7.80 17.27 -0.95
N ARG A 90 -8.59 17.60 0.07
CA ARG A 90 -9.06 16.65 1.09
C ARG A 90 -9.89 15.54 0.46
N GLN A 91 -10.81 15.90 -0.43
CA GLN A 91 -11.59 14.94 -1.23
C GLN A 91 -10.70 14.05 -2.10
N ALA A 92 -9.73 14.65 -2.81
CA ALA A 92 -8.79 13.91 -3.64
C ALA A 92 -7.95 12.93 -2.82
N ARG A 93 -7.53 13.30 -1.61
CA ARG A 93 -6.82 12.42 -0.68
C ARG A 93 -7.68 11.22 -0.29
N SER A 94 -8.94 11.46 0.09
CA SER A 94 -9.89 10.40 0.40
C SER A 94 -10.10 9.44 -0.77
N ALA A 95 -10.31 10.00 -1.97
CA ALA A 95 -10.47 9.24 -3.21
C ALA A 95 -9.24 8.40 -3.55
N LEU A 96 -8.02 8.93 -3.35
CA LEU A 96 -6.77 8.20 -3.58
C LEU A 96 -6.66 6.96 -2.69
N PHE A 97 -6.89 7.10 -1.38
CA PHE A 97 -6.81 5.96 -0.44
C PHE A 97 -7.92 4.94 -0.72
N ALA A 98 -9.15 5.41 -0.92
CA ALA A 98 -10.29 4.55 -1.24
C ALA A 98 -10.05 3.78 -2.55
N GLY A 99 -9.58 4.47 -3.60
CA GLY A 99 -9.25 3.88 -4.89
C GLY A 99 -8.13 2.85 -4.79
N ALA A 100 -7.04 3.16 -4.09
CA ALA A 100 -5.93 2.23 -3.92
C ALA A 100 -6.38 0.93 -3.23
N ILE A 101 -7.09 1.01 -2.10
CA ILE A 101 -7.59 -0.17 -1.37
C ILE A 101 -8.62 -0.95 -2.20
N GLY A 102 -9.55 -0.23 -2.84
CA GLY A 102 -10.56 -0.83 -3.71
C GLY A 102 -9.97 -1.58 -4.90
N SER A 103 -8.90 -1.06 -5.49
CA SER A 103 -8.27 -1.63 -6.69
C SER A 103 -7.27 -2.74 -6.38
N TYR A 104 -6.48 -2.63 -5.31
CA TYR A 104 -5.32 -3.50 -5.11
C TYR A 104 -5.36 -4.38 -3.86
N LYS A 105 -6.26 -4.13 -2.90
CA LYS A 105 -6.43 -5.03 -1.73
C LYS A 105 -7.67 -5.89 -1.86
N ASN A 106 -8.80 -5.27 -2.21
CA ASN A 106 -10.08 -5.97 -2.21
C ASN A 106 -10.12 -7.13 -3.21
N PRO A 107 -9.59 -7.02 -4.45
CA PRO A 107 -9.54 -8.16 -5.36
C PRO A 107 -8.77 -9.34 -4.79
N HIS A 108 -7.56 -9.12 -4.24
CA HIS A 108 -6.76 -10.17 -3.59
C HIS A 108 -7.45 -10.79 -2.36
N SER A 109 -8.44 -10.11 -1.77
CA SER A 109 -9.21 -10.64 -0.64
C SER A 109 -10.42 -11.46 -1.08
N HIS A 110 -10.93 -11.26 -2.30
CA HIS A 110 -12.19 -11.83 -2.78
C HIS A 110 -12.01 -12.86 -3.90
N ARG A 111 -10.86 -12.86 -4.57
CA ARG A 111 -10.52 -13.76 -5.67
C ARG A 111 -9.02 -13.98 -5.75
N GLU A 112 -8.60 -15.04 -6.42
CA GLU A 112 -7.21 -15.19 -6.84
C GLU A 112 -6.89 -14.12 -7.89
N VAL A 113 -5.80 -13.39 -7.65
CA VAL A 113 -5.29 -12.37 -8.56
C VAL A 113 -3.93 -12.84 -9.01
N ASP A 114 -3.82 -13.13 -10.29
CA ASP A 114 -2.61 -13.63 -10.90
C ASP A 114 -1.67 -12.47 -11.25
N LEU A 115 -0.95 -11.97 -10.25
CA LEU A 115 0.00 -10.89 -10.41
C LEU A 115 1.39 -11.46 -10.68
N ARG A 116 1.74 -11.62 -11.96
CA ARG A 116 3.02 -12.24 -12.39
C ARG A 116 4.08 -11.25 -12.86
N ILE A 117 3.70 -10.00 -13.08
CA ILE A 117 4.59 -8.98 -13.64
C ILE A 117 5.31 -8.26 -12.49
N PRO A 118 6.63 -8.44 -12.30
CA PRO A 118 7.36 -7.82 -11.19
C PRO A 118 7.30 -6.28 -11.23
N GLU A 119 7.26 -5.70 -12.43
CA GLU A 119 7.18 -4.25 -12.60
C GLU A 119 5.87 -3.69 -12.02
N GLU A 120 4.74 -4.29 -12.36
CA GLU A 120 3.43 -3.90 -11.84
C GLU A 120 3.36 -4.07 -10.32
N ALA A 121 3.88 -5.20 -9.81
CA ALA A 121 3.93 -5.45 -8.37
C ALA A 121 4.76 -4.40 -7.62
N MET A 122 5.89 -4.00 -8.19
CA MET A 122 6.73 -2.95 -7.63
C MET A 122 6.00 -1.61 -7.59
N GLU A 123 5.31 -1.22 -8.66
CA GLU A 123 4.55 0.03 -8.73
C GLU A 123 3.48 0.09 -7.63
N ILE A 124 2.74 -1.00 -7.44
CA ILE A 124 1.71 -1.09 -6.40
C ILE A 124 2.33 -1.08 -5.00
N VAL A 125 3.44 -1.78 -4.78
CA VAL A 125 4.18 -1.74 -3.51
C VAL A 125 4.67 -0.33 -3.21
N MET A 126 5.18 0.40 -4.21
CA MET A 126 5.66 1.78 -4.03
C MET A 126 4.51 2.77 -3.80
N LEU A 127 3.34 2.53 -4.38
CA LEU A 127 2.12 3.24 -4.02
C LEU A 127 1.78 3.01 -2.53
N ALA A 128 1.72 1.75 -2.09
CA ALA A 128 1.47 1.42 -0.68
C ALA A 128 2.50 2.05 0.27
N ASN A 129 3.78 2.03 -0.12
CA ASN A 129 4.88 2.68 0.58
C ASN A 129 4.64 4.18 0.79
N HIS A 130 4.20 4.87 -0.27
CA HIS A 130 3.88 6.30 -0.20
C HIS A 130 2.65 6.56 0.69
N LEU A 131 1.60 5.74 0.57
CA LEU A 131 0.39 5.85 1.40
C LEU A 131 0.71 5.67 2.89
N LEU A 132 1.58 4.73 3.26
CA LEU A 132 2.02 4.54 4.65
C LEU A 132 2.72 5.79 5.21
N ARG A 133 3.62 6.42 4.42
CA ARG A 133 4.28 7.67 4.83
C ARG A 133 3.29 8.81 5.03
N ILE A 134 2.24 8.87 4.21
CA ILE A 134 1.14 9.82 4.42
C ILE A 134 0.44 9.52 5.74
N VAL A 135 0.11 8.26 6.04
CA VAL A 135 -0.54 7.90 7.31
C VAL A 135 0.32 8.29 8.51
N ASP A 136 1.62 8.02 8.48
CA ASP A 136 2.55 8.42 9.54
C ASP A 136 2.56 9.93 9.77
N ALA A 137 2.53 10.73 8.71
CA ALA A 137 2.47 12.18 8.78
C ALA A 137 1.13 12.73 9.32
N ARG A 138 0.05 11.94 9.26
CA ARG A 138 -1.30 12.32 9.71
C ARG A 138 -1.70 11.75 11.05
N LYS A 139 -0.95 10.78 11.58
CA LYS A 139 -1.27 10.13 12.84
C LYS A 139 -1.27 11.19 13.97
N PRO A 140 -2.36 11.30 14.76
CA PRO A 140 -2.37 12.16 15.94
C PRO A 140 -1.21 11.79 16.88
N LYS A 141 -0.54 12.79 17.44
CA LYS A 141 0.52 12.60 18.43
C LYS A 141 -0.04 12.09 19.75
#